data_AF-A0A6V7XT01-F1
#
_entry.id   AF-A0A6V7XT01-F1
#
_cell.length_a   1.000
_cell.length_b   1.000
_cell.length_c   1.000
_cell.angle_alpha   90.00
_cell.angle_beta   90.00
_cell.angle_gamma   90.00
#
_symmetry.space_group_name_H-M   'P 1'
#
loop_
_entity.id
_entity.type
_entity.pdbx_description
1 polymer ?
#
loop_
_entity_poly.entity_id
_entity_poly.type
_entity_poly.pdbx_seq_one_letter_code
_entity_poly.pdbx_strand_id
1 'polypeptide(L)'
;MPALSVKMNPLSLNDDKIIKWSDLLFTKSVAHFKRASLTKVEFALLIAIILSKSGAEGLSPEGKDLLYDESVKYTNILLRYNQRRLGLIEGAQRLAECCQLINLSIENEYTFRSMVSHQLKYFSMDVNFFRCSNFMTKFLERSD
;
A
#
# COMPACT_ATOMS: atom_id res chain seq x y z
N MET A 1 -39.70 -16.72 28.45
CA MET A 1 -38.68 -15.75 27.98
C MET A 1 -38.74 -15.74 26.46
N PRO A 2 -39.12 -14.63 25.80
CA PRO A 2 -39.05 -14.56 24.35
C PRO A 2 -37.61 -14.35 23.92
N ALA A 3 -37.14 -15.18 22.99
CA ALA A 3 -35.85 -15.03 22.34
C ALA A 3 -35.79 -13.66 21.66
N LEU A 4 -34.79 -12.85 22.02
CA LEU A 4 -34.41 -11.65 21.29
C LEU A 4 -33.94 -12.11 19.90
N SER A 5 -34.89 -12.20 18.97
CA SER A 5 -34.60 -12.25 17.54
C SER A 5 -33.91 -10.95 17.18
N VAL A 6 -32.58 -10.93 17.23
CA VAL A 6 -31.76 -9.91 16.58
C VAL A 6 -32.08 -10.04 15.10
N LYS A 7 -33.01 -9.21 14.61
CA LYS A 7 -33.19 -9.00 13.19
C LYS A 7 -31.85 -8.52 12.68
N MET A 8 -31.11 -9.39 11.97
CA MET A 8 -30.07 -8.93 11.07
C MET A 8 -30.78 -8.04 10.06
N ASN A 9 -30.71 -6.73 10.27
CA ASN A 9 -30.97 -5.81 9.19
C ASN A 9 -29.84 -6.06 8.18
N PRO A 10 -30.15 -6.46 6.93
CA PRO A 10 -29.20 -6.35 5.85
C PRO A 10 -29.10 -4.85 5.55
N LEU A 11 -28.42 -4.11 6.43
CA LEU A 11 -28.04 -2.73 6.18
C LEU A 11 -27.07 -2.78 5.02
N SER A 12 -27.65 -2.52 3.85
CA SER A 12 -27.06 -2.37 2.53
C SER A 12 -25.56 -2.12 2.59
N LEU A 13 -24.80 -3.06 2.04
CA LEU A 13 -23.39 -2.92 1.70
C LEU A 13 -23.19 -1.90 0.54
N ASN A 14 -23.94 -0.80 0.55
CA ASN A 14 -23.92 0.33 -0.38
C ASN A 14 -23.38 1.58 0.35
N ASP A 15 -22.34 1.43 1.17
CA ASP A 15 -21.58 2.61 1.55
C ASP A 15 -20.72 2.98 0.34
N ASP A 16 -21.24 3.86 -0.52
CA ASP A 16 -20.56 4.41 -1.70
C ASP A 16 -19.14 4.87 -1.36
N LYS A 17 -18.90 5.28 -0.10
CA LYS A 17 -17.59 5.67 0.41
C LYS A 17 -16.61 4.49 0.50
N ILE A 18 -17.05 3.34 1.01
CA ILE A 18 -16.23 2.13 1.09
C ILE A 18 -15.93 1.59 -0.31
N ILE A 19 -16.90 1.62 -1.23
CA ILE A 19 -16.68 1.20 -2.62
C ILE A 19 -15.65 2.11 -3.30
N LYS A 20 -15.78 3.43 -3.13
CA LYS A 20 -14.80 4.40 -3.66
C LYS A 20 -13.40 4.21 -3.07
N TRP A 21 -13.30 3.99 -1.75
CA TRP A 21 -12.02 3.69 -1.11
C TRP A 21 -11.41 2.38 -1.57
N SER A 22 -12.21 1.32 -1.70
CA SER A 22 -11.74 0.03 -2.23
C SER A 22 -11.20 0.15 -3.65
N ASP A 23 -11.89 0.88 -4.53
CA ASP A 23 -11.41 1.12 -5.90
C ASP A 23 -10.10 1.91 -5.92
N LEU A 24 -10.00 2.96 -5.08
CA LEU A 24 -8.78 3.75 -4.94
C LEU A 24 -7.60 2.90 -4.45
N LEU A 25 -7.81 2.14 -3.37
CA LEU A 25 -6.78 1.39 -2.64
C LEU A 25 -6.30 0.14 -3.35
N PHE A 26 -7.18 -0.57 -4.05
CA PHE A 26 -6.88 -1.90 -4.58
C PHE A 26 -6.88 -1.98 -6.11
N THR A 27 -7.48 -1.00 -6.81
CA THR A 27 -7.48 -0.96 -8.28
C THR A 27 -6.58 0.15 -8.79
N LYS A 28 -6.85 1.40 -8.41
CA LYS A 28 -6.17 2.57 -8.97
C LYS A 28 -4.71 2.64 -8.55
N SER A 29 -4.42 2.38 -7.28
CA SER A 29 -3.05 2.29 -6.74
C SER A 29 -2.17 1.34 -7.57
N VAL A 30 -2.64 0.12 -7.84
CA VAL A 30 -1.92 -0.93 -8.58
C VAL A 30 -1.66 -0.52 -10.03
N ALA A 31 -2.57 0.23 -10.64
CA ALA A 31 -2.42 0.70 -12.02
C ALA A 31 -1.17 1.58 -12.21
N HIS A 32 -0.78 2.37 -11.21
CA HIS A 32 0.44 3.19 -11.26
C HIS A 32 1.70 2.32 -11.31
N PHE A 33 1.78 1.29 -10.48
CA PHE A 33 2.90 0.33 -10.47
C PHE A 33 2.98 -0.45 -11.79
N LYS A 34 1.83 -0.88 -12.31
CA LYS A 34 1.76 -1.57 -13.60
C LYS A 34 2.25 -0.68 -14.74
N ARG A 35 1.84 0.59 -14.76
CA ARG A 35 2.25 1.55 -15.81
C ARG A 35 3.73 1.86 -15.73
N ALA A 36 4.28 2.01 -14.52
CA ALA A 36 5.70 2.29 -14.31
C ALA A 36 6.62 1.17 -14.84
N SER A 37 6.09 -0.03 -15.07
CA SER A 37 6.83 -1.17 -15.65
C SER A 37 8.15 -1.42 -14.91
N LEU A 38 8.07 -1.51 -13.58
CA LEU A 38 9.24 -1.71 -12.74
C LEU A 38 9.92 -3.03 -13.07
N THR A 39 11.24 -2.99 -13.18
CA THR A 39 12.08 -4.18 -13.14
C THR A 39 11.99 -4.85 -11.77
N LYS A 40 12.31 -6.15 -11.73
CA LYS A 40 12.35 -6.91 -10.46
C LYS A 40 13.28 -6.26 -9.41
N VAL A 41 14.40 -5.70 -9.87
CA VAL A 41 15.37 -5.01 -9.01
C VAL A 41 14.81 -3.71 -8.44
N GLU A 42 14.19 -2.87 -9.29
CA GLU A 42 13.52 -1.65 -8.82
C GLU A 42 12.43 -2.02 -7.80
N PHE A 43 11.56 -2.97 -8.12
CA PHE A 43 10.47 -3.38 -7.24
C PHE A 43 10.97 -3.84 -5.86
N ALA A 44 12.01 -4.69 -5.82
CA ALA A 44 12.60 -5.14 -4.57
C ALA A 44 13.20 -3.98 -3.74
N LEU A 45 13.88 -3.05 -4.40
CA LEU A 45 14.46 -1.88 -3.73
C LEU A 45 13.38 -0.92 -3.23
N LEU A 46 12.28 -0.73 -3.98
CA LEU A 46 11.14 0.07 -3.52
C LEU A 46 10.53 -0.54 -2.24
N ILE A 47 10.34 -1.86 -2.20
CA ILE A 47 9.86 -2.54 -0.98
C ILE A 47 10.83 -2.30 0.19
N ALA A 48 12.13 -2.47 -0.03
CA ALA A 48 13.13 -2.25 1.01
C ALA A 48 13.10 -0.81 1.55
N ILE A 49 12.96 0.20 0.68
CA ILE A 49 12.84 1.60 1.08
C ILE A 49 11.55 1.84 1.88
N ILE A 50 10.41 1.32 1.41
CA ILE A 50 9.11 1.47 2.09
C ILE A 50 9.13 0.83 3.48
N LEU A 51 9.74 -0.35 3.63
CA LEU A 51 9.86 -1.05 4.91
C LEU A 51 10.87 -0.38 5.86
N SER A 52 11.79 0.43 5.32
CA SER A 52 12.78 1.20 6.09
C SER A 52 12.26 2.59 6.52
N LYS A 53 10.93 2.74 6.69
CA LYS A 53 10.31 4.02 7.08
C LYS A 53 10.66 4.38 8.53
N SER A 54 11.58 5.33 8.72
CA SER A 54 11.99 5.84 10.04
C SER A 54 10.90 6.63 10.77
N GLY A 55 9.88 7.11 10.07
CA GLY A 55 8.77 7.86 10.64
C GLY A 55 7.68 7.02 11.33
N ALA A 56 7.89 5.72 11.56
CA ALA A 56 6.88 4.88 12.22
C ALA A 56 6.72 5.23 13.71
N GLU A 57 5.48 5.21 14.18
CA GLU A 57 5.16 5.40 15.60
C GLU A 57 5.69 4.24 16.44
N GLY A 58 6.10 4.54 17.67
CA GLY A 58 6.61 3.54 18.62
C GLY A 58 8.09 3.17 18.47
N LEU A 59 8.83 3.78 17.55
CA LEU A 59 10.28 3.60 17.41
C LEU A 59 11.07 4.44 18.41
N SER A 60 12.15 3.87 18.96
CA SER A 60 13.18 4.62 19.70
C SER A 60 13.96 5.55 18.75
N PRO A 61 14.63 6.59 19.26
CA PRO A 61 15.50 7.45 18.45
C PRO A 61 16.52 6.64 17.62
N GLU A 62 17.20 5.69 18.25
CA GLU A 62 18.21 4.84 17.60
C GLU A 62 17.60 3.97 16.50
N GLY A 63 16.37 3.46 16.72
CA GLY A 63 15.64 2.71 15.71
C GLY A 63 15.25 3.56 14.50
N LYS A 64 14.91 4.84 14.71
CA LYS A 64 14.63 5.78 13.63
C LYS A 64 15.88 6.06 12.80
N ASP A 65 17.02 6.25 13.45
CA ASP A 65 18.30 6.49 12.78
C ASP A 65 18.72 5.28 11.94
N LEU A 66 18.62 4.07 12.50
CA LEU A 66 18.94 2.84 11.78
C LEU A 66 18.08 2.64 10.53
N LEU A 67 16.77 2.87 10.64
CA LEU A 67 15.87 2.77 9.48
C LEU A 67 16.13 3.87 8.45
N TYR A 68 16.48 5.08 8.90
CA TYR A 68 16.86 6.16 8.00
C TYR A 68 18.10 5.77 7.18
N ASP A 69 19.14 5.25 7.83
CA ASP A 69 20.37 4.83 7.17
C ASP A 69 20.13 3.73 6.12
N GLU A 70 19.31 2.72 6.45
CA GLU A 70 18.92 1.69 5.48
C GLU A 70 18.11 2.27 4.32
N SER A 71 17.18 3.20 4.58
CA SER A 71 16.41 3.86 3.52
C SER A 71 17.31 4.64 2.54
N VAL A 72 18.33 5.34 3.06
CA VAL A 72 19.31 6.09 2.26
C VAL A 72 20.18 5.13 1.44
N LYS A 73 20.64 4.04 2.05
CA LYS A 73 21.43 3.00 1.39
C LYS A 73 20.69 2.37 0.22
N TYR A 74 19.43 1.94 0.40
CA TYR A 74 18.64 1.36 -0.68
C TYR A 74 18.30 2.37 -1.78
N THR A 75 18.04 3.64 -1.43
CA THR A 75 17.84 4.72 -2.40
C THR A 75 19.09 4.95 -3.25
N ASN A 76 20.27 4.94 -2.66
CA ASN A 76 21.54 5.05 -3.37
C ASN A 76 21.80 3.86 -4.30
N ILE A 77 21.47 2.64 -3.87
CA ILE A 77 21.56 1.45 -4.72
C ILE A 77 20.62 1.58 -5.92
N LEU A 78 19.39 2.04 -5.71
CA LEU A 78 18.41 2.26 -6.76
C LEU A 78 18.87 3.31 -7.78
N LEU A 79 19.41 4.43 -7.32
CA LEU A 79 19.98 5.46 -8.19
C LEU A 79 21.10 4.89 -9.07
N ARG A 80 22.07 4.22 -8.46
CA ARG A 80 23.22 3.64 -9.18
C ARG A 80 22.77 2.58 -10.18
N TYR A 81 21.81 1.75 -9.81
CA TYR A 81 21.23 0.74 -10.70
C TYR A 81 20.58 1.39 -11.92
N ASN A 82 19.75 2.41 -11.71
CA ASN A 82 19.09 3.13 -12.79
C ASN A 82 20.11 3.87 -13.68
N GLN A 83 21.11 4.53 -13.09
CA GLN A 83 22.15 5.24 -13.83
C GLN A 83 23.03 4.32 -14.68
N ARG A 84 23.35 3.12 -14.18
CA ARG A 84 24.09 2.12 -14.97
C ARG A 84 23.30 1.62 -16.18
N ARG A 85 21.97 1.57 -16.08
CA ARG A 85 21.10 1.01 -17.11
C ARG A 85 20.64 2.05 -18.14
N LEU A 86 20.44 3.29 -17.70
CA LEU A 86 19.80 4.33 -18.51
C LEU A 86 20.70 5.53 -18.81
N GLY A 87 21.83 5.68 -18.10
CA GLY A 87 22.64 6.90 -18.12
C GLY A 87 22.38 7.79 -16.89
N LEU A 88 23.25 8.80 -16.68
CA LEU A 88 23.25 9.59 -15.45
C LEU A 88 21.95 10.40 -15.25
N ILE A 89 21.46 11.04 -16.32
CA ILE A 89 20.31 11.95 -16.27
C ILE A 89 19.01 11.13 -16.24
N GLU A 90 18.85 10.21 -17.18
CA GLU A 90 17.69 9.33 -17.32
C GLU A 90 17.56 8.42 -16.09
N GLY A 91 18.69 7.97 -15.52
CA GLY A 91 18.70 7.20 -14.28
C GLY A 91 18.19 8.00 -13.07
N ALA A 92 18.53 9.29 -13.00
CA ALA A 92 18.02 10.18 -11.96
C ALA A 92 16.53 10.49 -12.15
N GLN A 93 16.08 10.70 -13.38
CA GLN A 93 14.65 10.84 -13.71
C GLN A 93 13.87 9.59 -13.32
N ARG A 94 14.41 8.41 -13.63
CA ARG A 94 13.80 7.13 -13.25
C ARG A 94 13.73 6.93 -11.73
N LEU A 95 14.72 7.42 -10.98
CA LEU A 95 14.63 7.44 -9.52
C LEU A 95 13.48 8.34 -9.05
N ALA A 96 13.30 9.52 -9.66
CA ALA A 96 12.20 10.41 -9.30
C ALA A 96 10.82 9.75 -9.52
N GLU A 97 10.63 9.04 -10.62
CA GLU A 97 9.43 8.22 -10.86
C GLU A 97 9.22 7.15 -9.78
N CYS A 98 10.30 6.47 -9.37
CA CYS A 98 10.25 5.48 -8.30
C CYS A 98 9.83 6.12 -6.95
N CYS A 99 10.36 7.30 -6.63
CA CYS A 99 9.99 8.04 -5.43
C CYS A 99 8.51 8.46 -5.43
N GLN A 100 7.95 8.79 -6.60
CA GLN A 100 6.51 9.07 -6.72
C GLN A 100 5.66 7.83 -6.36
N LEU A 101 6.08 6.63 -6.74
CA LEU A 101 5.38 5.39 -6.35
C LEU A 101 5.49 5.11 -4.85
N ILE A 102 6.62 5.45 -4.22
CA ILE A 102 6.79 5.35 -2.77
C ILE A 102 5.80 6.29 -2.07
N ASN A 103 5.71 7.55 -2.50
CA ASN A 103 4.76 8.51 -1.95
C ASN A 103 3.31 8.05 -2.11
N LEU A 104 2.95 7.54 -3.29
CA LEU A 104 1.63 6.95 -3.52
C LEU A 104 1.35 5.79 -2.56
N SER A 105 2.35 4.97 -2.24
CA SER A 105 2.20 3.87 -1.27
C SER A 105 1.89 4.38 0.14
N ILE A 106 2.55 5.47 0.54
CA ILE A 106 2.31 6.12 1.84
C ILE A 106 0.91 6.74 1.88
N GLU A 107 0.45 7.38 0.80
CA GLU A 107 -0.92 7.91 0.70
C GLU A 107 -1.97 6.80 0.77
N ASN A 108 -1.71 5.66 0.12
CA ASN A 108 -2.57 4.48 0.20
C ASN A 108 -2.62 3.91 1.62
N GLU A 109 -1.51 3.91 2.35
CA GLU A 109 -1.48 3.51 3.76
C GLU A 109 -2.45 4.36 4.60
N TYR A 110 -2.40 5.69 4.49
CA TYR A 110 -3.29 6.59 5.22
C TYR A 110 -4.76 6.40 4.85
N THR A 111 -5.03 6.23 3.55
CA THR A 111 -6.38 5.96 3.04
C THR A 111 -6.90 4.63 3.58
N PHE A 112 -6.06 3.59 3.61
CA PHE A 112 -6.41 2.28 4.13
C PHE A 112 -6.73 2.33 5.62
N ARG A 113 -5.88 2.99 6.43
CA ARG A 113 -6.13 3.21 7.87
C ARG A 113 -7.45 3.93 8.11
N SER A 114 -7.77 4.94 7.29
CA SER A 114 -9.04 5.68 7.38
C SER A 114 -10.25 4.79 7.05
N MET A 115 -10.14 3.96 6.01
CA MET A 115 -11.17 2.99 5.65
C MET A 115 -11.41 1.98 6.77
N VAL A 116 -10.35 1.39 7.33
CA VAL A 116 -10.43 0.44 8.46
C VAL A 116 -11.03 1.11 9.69
N SER A 117 -10.63 2.34 10.01
CA SER A 117 -11.16 3.07 11.16
C SER A 117 -12.66 3.37 11.03
N HIS A 118 -13.10 3.76 9.82
CA HIS A 118 -14.52 3.94 9.50
C HIS A 118 -15.28 2.62 9.63
N GLN A 119 -14.73 1.54 9.08
CA GLN A 119 -15.34 0.22 9.18
C GLN A 119 -15.51 -0.26 10.62
N LEU A 120 -14.48 -0.14 11.46
CA LEU A 120 -14.54 -0.51 12.88
C LEU A 120 -15.55 0.32 13.68
N LYS A 121 -15.79 1.58 13.29
CA LYS A 121 -16.75 2.47 13.96
C LYS A 121 -18.20 2.10 13.67
N TYR A 122 -18.50 1.61 12.46
CA TYR A 122 -19.88 1.42 11.99
C TYR A 122 -20.32 -0.05 11.87
N PHE A 123 -19.38 -1.00 11.86
CA PHE A 123 -19.68 -2.42 11.75
C PHE A 123 -19.08 -3.15 12.96
N SER A 124 -19.93 -3.76 13.79
CA SER A 124 -19.51 -4.60 14.92
C SER A 124 -18.66 -5.77 14.42
N MET A 125 -17.53 -6.02 15.09
CA MET A 125 -16.54 -7.04 14.75
C MET A 125 -17.14 -8.46 14.72
N ASP A 126 -17.73 -8.88 13.61
CA ASP A 126 -17.86 -10.30 13.26
C ASP A 126 -16.89 -10.63 12.13
N VAL A 127 -15.62 -10.74 12.55
CA VAL A 127 -14.48 -11.56 12.11
C VAL A 127 -14.41 -12.11 10.67
N ASN A 128 -14.92 -11.42 9.65
CA ASN A 128 -14.71 -11.78 8.23
C ASN A 128 -14.44 -10.56 7.33
N PHE A 129 -13.82 -9.52 7.90
CA PHE A 129 -13.77 -8.16 7.33
C PHE A 129 -12.92 -8.01 6.05
N PHE A 130 -12.14 -9.01 5.65
CA PHE A 130 -11.34 -9.00 4.42
C PHE A 130 -11.96 -9.85 3.31
N ARG A 131 -13.27 -9.74 3.06
CA ARG A 131 -13.82 -10.10 1.74
C ARG A 131 -13.73 -8.90 0.80
N CYS A 132 -12.52 -8.47 0.46
CA CYS A 132 -12.31 -7.91 -0.88
C CYS A 132 -12.43 -9.08 -1.85
N SER A 133 -13.66 -9.47 -2.19
CA SER A 133 -13.98 -10.59 -3.09
C SER A 133 -13.32 -10.47 -4.47
N ASN A 134 -12.76 -9.31 -4.79
CA ASN A 134 -12.05 -9.05 -6.03
C ASN A 134 -10.54 -8.87 -5.86
N PHE A 135 -9.99 -8.66 -4.65
CA PHE A 135 -8.54 -8.44 -4.51
C PHE A 135 -7.77 -9.75 -4.71
N MET A 136 -8.11 -10.80 -3.94
CA MET A 136 -7.45 -12.10 -4.11
C MET A 136 -7.75 -12.73 -5.48
N THR A 137 -9.00 -12.63 -5.93
CA THR A 137 -9.44 -13.16 -7.24
C THR A 137 -8.71 -12.47 -8.39
N LYS A 138 -8.52 -11.14 -8.38
CA LYS A 138 -7.78 -10.45 -9.45
C LYS A 138 -6.26 -10.49 -9.30
N PHE A 139 -5.72 -10.70 -8.10
CA PHE A 139 -4.29 -10.67 -7.83
C PHE A 139 -3.63 -12.06 -7.91
N LEU A 140 -4.37 -13.13 -7.61
CA LEU A 140 -3.87 -14.51 -7.62
C LEU A 140 -4.29 -15.32 -8.86
N GLU A 141 -5.26 -14.87 -9.67
CA GLU A 141 -5.62 -15.54 -10.95
C GLU A 141 -4.66 -15.20 -12.11
N ARG A 142 -3.51 -14.58 -11.84
CA ARG A 142 -2.36 -14.66 -12.75
C ARG A 142 -1.44 -15.79 -12.31
N SER A 143 -1.97 -17.01 -12.36
CA SER A 143 -1.18 -18.21 -12.58
C SER A 143 -0.91 -18.31 -14.07
N ASP A 144 0.36 -18.24 -14.45
CA ASP A 144 0.84 -18.64 -15.78
C ASP A 144 0.39 -20.07 -16.13
#